data_AF-A0A9J6AYI6-F1
#
_entry.id   AF-A0A9J6AYI6-F1
#
_cell.length_a   1.000
_cell.length_b   1.000
_cell.length_c   1.000
_cell.angle_alpha   90.00
_cell.angle_beta   90.00
_cell.angle_gamma   90.00
#
_symmetry.space_group_name_H-M   'P 1'
#
loop_
_entity.id
_entity.type
_entity.pdbx_description
1 polymer ?
#
loop_
_entity_poly.entity_id
_entity_poly.type
_entity_poly.pdbx_seq_one_letter_code
_entity_poly.pdbx_strand_id
1 'polypeptide(L)'
;MCSCGKFQHDEIPCSHDTYGIPIEPLPCKSTWDIPSHVLKEVMLPPIARKQPGRPPKNDREKEFTERKENKRKVISSECGLFGHNKKTCPKKSHEN
;
A
#
# COMPACT_ATOMS: atom_id res chain seq x y z
N MET A 1 -22.46 -10.84 -37.21
CA MET A 1 -23.71 -10.20 -36.74
C MET A 1 -23.87 -10.53 -35.27
N CYS A 2 -23.88 -9.53 -34.38
CA CYS A 2 -24.03 -9.75 -32.93
C CYS A 2 -25.38 -10.42 -32.64
N SER A 3 -25.38 -11.52 -31.88
CA SER A 3 -26.57 -12.22 -31.39
C SER A 3 -27.06 -11.71 -30.03
N CYS A 4 -26.51 -10.57 -29.57
CA CYS A 4 -26.81 -9.97 -28.28
C CYS A 4 -28.22 -9.35 -28.29
N GLY A 5 -29.22 -10.14 -27.86
CA GLY A 5 -30.61 -9.72 -27.70
C GLY A 5 -30.79 -8.63 -26.64
N LYS A 6 -30.55 -7.38 -27.05
CA LYS A 6 -30.99 -6.09 -26.48
C LYS A 6 -30.97 -5.98 -24.94
N PHE A 7 -30.04 -5.20 -24.42
CA PHE A 7 -30.37 -4.27 -23.34
C PHE A 7 -29.87 -2.89 -23.75
N GLN A 8 -30.79 -2.06 -24.23
CA GLN A 8 -30.50 -0.71 -24.70
C GLN A 8 -30.22 0.18 -23.49
N HIS A 9 -29.03 0.75 -23.43
CA HIS A 9 -28.95 2.20 -23.30
C HIS A 9 -28.36 2.66 -24.62
N ASP A 10 -29.10 3.49 -25.35
CA ASP A 10 -28.93 3.81 -26.78
C ASP A 10 -27.65 4.62 -27.11
N GLU A 11 -26.59 4.47 -26.31
CA GLU A 11 -25.35 5.24 -26.42
C GLU A 11 -24.07 4.38 -26.38
N ILE A 12 -24.10 3.14 -25.87
CA ILE A 12 -22.88 2.34 -25.69
C ILE A 12 -22.86 1.12 -26.64
N PRO A 13 -21.88 1.03 -27.56
CA PRO A 13 -21.79 -0.09 -28.49
C PRO A 13 -21.53 -1.41 -27.76
N CYS A 14 -22.03 -2.52 -28.32
CA CYS A 14 -21.76 -3.85 -27.79
C CYS A 14 -20.24 -4.14 -27.83
N SER A 15 -19.73 -5.01 -26.95
CA SER A 15 -18.28 -5.30 -26.84
C SER A 15 -17.64 -5.71 -28.18
N HIS A 16 -18.41 -6.34 -29.06
CA HIS A 16 -17.97 -6.78 -30.39
C HIS A 16 -17.72 -5.61 -31.36
N ASP A 17 -18.30 -4.45 -31.09
CA ASP A 17 -18.16 -3.22 -31.88
C ASP A 17 -17.37 -2.13 -31.14
N THR A 18 -16.87 -2.40 -29.92
CA THR A 18 -16.11 -1.40 -29.11
C THR A 18 -14.86 -0.89 -29.81
N TYR A 19 -14.22 -1.71 -30.64
CA TYR A 19 -13.02 -1.35 -31.42
C TYR A 19 -13.34 -1.05 -32.89
N GLY A 20 -14.61 -0.96 -33.28
CA GLY A 20 -15.01 -0.66 -34.66
C GLY A 20 -14.85 0.81 -35.04
N ILE A 21 -14.71 1.70 -34.05
CA ILE A 21 -14.51 3.13 -34.26
C ILE A 21 -13.00 3.39 -34.40
N PRO A 22 -12.52 3.90 -35.54
CA PRO A 22 -11.12 4.28 -35.70
C PRO A 22 -10.80 5.46 -34.77
N ILE A 23 -9.76 5.30 -33.95
CA ILE A 23 -9.23 6.38 -33.11
C ILE A 23 -8.16 7.09 -33.92
N GLU A 24 -8.47 8.30 -34.37
CA GLU A 24 -7.50 9.15 -35.06
C GLU A 24 -6.37 9.55 -34.10
N PRO A 25 -5.10 9.50 -34.54
CA PRO A 25 -3.99 9.92 -33.71
C PRO A 25 -4.08 11.42 -33.42
N LEU A 26 -3.81 11.81 -32.18
CA LEU A 26 -3.72 13.23 -31.82
C LEU A 26 -2.59 13.91 -32.62
N PRO A 27 -2.80 15.15 -33.09
CA PRO A 27 -1.76 15.89 -33.80
C PRO A 27 -0.58 16.20 -32.87
N CYS A 28 0.59 16.45 -33.45
CA CYS A 28 1.80 16.78 -32.69
C CYS A 28 1.55 17.99 -31.78
N LYS A 29 2.09 17.97 -30.55
CA LYS A 29 1.96 19.07 -29.58
C LYS A 29 2.43 20.44 -30.14
N SER A 30 3.33 20.43 -31.13
CA SER A 30 3.83 21.65 -31.77
C SER A 30 2.80 22.34 -32.68
N THR A 31 1.75 21.64 -33.11
CA THR A 31 0.69 22.19 -33.96
C THR A 31 -0.55 22.59 -33.17
N TRP A 32 -0.46 22.63 -31.83
CA TRP A 32 -1.60 22.99 -30.99
C TRP A 32 -1.65 24.51 -30.82
N ASP A 33 -2.77 25.11 -31.21
CA ASP A 33 -3.06 26.52 -30.95
C ASP A 33 -3.56 26.68 -29.50
N ILE A 34 -2.63 26.92 -28.57
CA ILE A 34 -2.94 27.08 -27.15
C ILE A 34 -3.22 28.56 -26.85
N PRO A 35 -4.44 28.94 -26.41
CA PRO A 35 -4.75 30.32 -26.07
C PRO A 35 -3.89 30.87 -24.92
N SER A 36 -3.62 32.17 -24.96
CA SER A 36 -2.73 32.83 -23.99
C SER A 36 -3.21 32.78 -22.53
N HIS A 37 -4.51 32.61 -22.29
CA HIS A 37 -5.06 32.45 -20.95
C HIS A 37 -4.77 31.07 -20.35
N VAL A 38 -4.80 30.01 -21.18
CA VAL A 38 -4.47 28.64 -20.77
C VAL A 38 -2.98 28.53 -20.40
N LEU A 39 -2.10 29.20 -21.15
CA LEU A 39 -0.67 29.25 -20.84
C LEU A 39 -0.35 29.93 -19.49
N LYS A 40 -1.24 30.81 -19.02
CA LYS A 40 -1.10 31.53 -17.75
C LYS A 40 -1.83 30.86 -16.59
N GLU A 41 -2.68 29.88 -16.89
CA GLU A 41 -3.50 29.21 -15.89
C GLU A 41 -2.63 28.26 -15.06
N VAL A 42 -2.65 28.43 -13.74
CA VAL A 42 -1.97 27.54 -12.79
C VAL A 42 -3.01 26.57 -12.25
N MET A 43 -2.99 25.34 -12.75
CA MET A 43 -3.82 24.25 -12.24
C MET A 43 -3.27 23.76 -10.90
N LEU A 44 -3.87 24.19 -9.80
CA LEU A 44 -3.54 23.67 -8.48
C LEU A 44 -4.14 22.26 -8.31
N PRO A 45 -3.43 21.33 -7.65
CA PRO A 45 -4.01 20.05 -7.30
C PRO A 45 -5.23 20.25 -6.39
N PRO A 46 -6.22 19.36 -6.43
CA PRO A 46 -7.32 19.38 -5.47
C PRO A 46 -6.77 19.39 -4.05
N ILE A 47 -7.28 20.30 -3.22
CA ILE A 47 -6.91 20.35 -1.81
C ILE A 47 -7.54 19.15 -1.11
N ALA A 48 -6.80 18.04 -1.06
CA ALA A 48 -7.21 16.86 -0.31
C ALA A 48 -6.88 17.06 1.17
N ARG A 49 -7.88 16.89 2.05
CA ARG A 49 -7.60 16.75 3.48
C ARG A 49 -6.87 15.42 3.69
N LYS A 50 -5.64 15.48 4.18
CA LYS A 50 -4.94 14.27 4.64
C LYS A 50 -5.64 13.79 5.91
N GLN A 51 -6.00 12.50 5.94
CA GLN A 51 -6.50 11.89 7.17
C GLN A 51 -5.46 12.07 8.29
N PRO A 52 -5.88 12.34 9.54
CA PRO A 52 -4.97 12.33 10.68
C PRO A 52 -4.16 11.04 10.65
N GLY A 53 -2.83 11.16 10.65
CA GLY A 53 -1.95 9.99 10.71
C GLY A 53 -2.14 9.22 12.02
N ARG A 54 -1.60 8.01 12.08
CA ARG A 54 -1.49 7.28 13.36
C ARG A 54 -0.74 8.16 14.38
N PRO A 55 -1.28 8.40 15.59
CA PRO A 55 -0.56 9.10 16.64
C PRO A 55 0.80 8.42 16.89
N PRO A 56 1.90 9.19 17.06
CA PRO A 56 3.19 8.60 17.36
C PRO A 56 3.08 7.76 18.65
N LYS A 57 3.83 6.66 18.72
CA LYS A 57 3.76 5.67 19.81
C LYS A 57 3.97 6.26 21.22
N ASN A 58 4.48 7.48 21.27
CA ASN A 58 4.80 8.26 22.46
C ASN A 58 3.53 8.85 23.09
N ASP A 59 2.53 9.17 22.26
CA ASP A 59 1.27 9.79 22.70
C ASP A 59 0.24 8.74 23.16
N ARG A 60 0.54 7.45 22.93
CA ARG A 60 -0.29 6.35 23.43
C ARG A 60 0.24 5.90 24.79
N GLU A 61 -0.52 6.20 25.84
CA GLU A 61 -0.32 5.56 27.14
C GLU A 61 -0.45 4.03 26.96
N LYS A 62 0.62 3.31 27.28
CA LYS A 62 0.60 1.85 27.23
C LYS A 62 -0.23 1.35 28.41
N GLU A 63 -1.25 0.57 28.11
CA GLU A 63 -2.05 -0.12 29.11
C GLU A 63 -1.16 -1.04 29.98
N PHE A 64 -1.61 -1.38 31.18
CA PHE A 64 -0.86 -2.21 32.13
C PHE A 64 -0.36 -3.53 31.49
N THR A 65 -1.15 -4.12 30.62
CA THR A 65 -0.86 -5.35 29.85
C THR A 65 0.21 -5.17 28.77
N GLU A 66 0.42 -3.96 28.26
CA GLU A 66 1.46 -3.62 27.28
C GLU A 66 2.78 -3.17 27.93
N ARG A 67 2.76 -2.88 29.23
CA ARG A 67 3.97 -2.59 29.99
C ARG A 67 4.78 -3.87 30.04
N LYS A 68 5.95 -3.89 29.38
CA LYS A 68 6.90 -5.01 29.47
C LYS A 68 7.37 -5.08 30.92
N GLU A 69 6.67 -5.86 31.74
CA GLU A 69 7.19 -6.29 33.03
C GLU A 69 8.55 -6.92 32.81
N ASN A 70 9.47 -6.74 33.76
CA ASN A 70 10.81 -7.28 33.72
C ASN A 70 10.75 -8.81 33.62
N LYS A 71 10.65 -9.34 32.40
CA LYS A 71 10.64 -10.78 32.13
C LYS A 71 11.94 -11.34 32.70
N ARG A 72 11.81 -12.32 33.59
CA ARG A 72 12.97 -13.01 34.17
C ARG A 72 13.83 -13.51 33.01
N LYS A 73 15.10 -13.09 32.97
CA LYS A 73 16.05 -13.56 31.95
C LYS A 73 16.22 -15.07 32.15
N VAL A 74 16.05 -15.84 31.09
CA VAL A 74 16.27 -17.29 31.13
C VAL A 74 17.76 -17.53 31.29
N ILE A 75 18.14 -18.24 32.37
CA ILE A 75 19.52 -18.62 32.68
C ILE A 75 19.62 -20.15 32.65
N SER A 76 20.64 -20.67 31.99
CA SER A 76 20.90 -22.11 31.97
C SER A 76 21.51 -22.57 33.29
N SER A 77 20.94 -23.60 33.91
CA SER A 77 21.50 -24.19 35.13
C SER A 77 22.76 -25.03 34.87
N GLU A 78 23.10 -25.33 33.61
CA GLU A 78 24.27 -26.13 33.22
C GLU A 78 25.52 -25.28 33.04
N CYS A 79 25.39 -24.10 32.42
CA CYS A 79 26.51 -23.23 32.09
C CYS A 79 26.43 -21.85 32.75
N GLY A 80 25.34 -21.52 33.43
CA GLY A 80 25.12 -20.22 34.10
C GLY A 80 24.89 -19.05 33.16
N LEU A 81 24.91 -19.25 31.83
CA LEU A 81 24.75 -18.17 30.85
C LEU A 81 23.29 -17.88 30.56
N PHE A 82 23.00 -16.61 30.25
CA PHE A 82 21.67 -16.15 29.89
C PHE A 82 21.32 -16.47 28.42
N GLY A 83 20.03 -16.47 28.11
CA GLY A 83 19.51 -16.58 26.73
C GLY A 83 19.10 -17.98 26.31
N HIS A 84 19.39 -19.01 27.11
CA HIS A 84 18.98 -20.39 26.84
C HIS A 84 18.73 -21.16 28.15
N ASN A 85 17.96 -22.24 28.08
CA ASN A 85 17.67 -23.08 29.24
C ASN A 85 18.59 -24.32 29.28
N LYS A 86 18.51 -25.10 30.36
CA LYS A 86 19.32 -26.32 30.52
C LYS A 86 19.19 -27.32 29.36
N LYS A 87 18.03 -27.38 28.68
CA LYS A 87 17.77 -28.34 27.59
C LYS A 87 18.44 -27.92 26.29
N THR A 88 18.51 -26.61 26.04
CA THR A 88 19.09 -26.04 24.83
C THR A 88 20.52 -25.53 25.05
N CYS A 89 21.23 -26.09 26.05
CA CYS A 89 22.56 -25.63 26.40
C CYS A 89 23.60 -26.22 25.43
N PRO A 90 24.39 -25.40 24.72
CA PRO A 90 25.36 -25.87 23.73
C PRO A 90 26.55 -26.63 24.35
N LYS A 91 26.76 -26.54 25.66
CA LYS A 91 27.74 -27.40 26.35
C LYS A 91 27.34 -28.88 26.27
N LYS A 92 26.04 -29.19 26.29
CA LYS A 92 25.54 -30.57 26.24
C LYS A 92 25.70 -31.25 24.89
N SER A 93 25.74 -30.48 23.80
CA SER A 93 25.94 -31.03 22.46
C SER A 93 27.40 -31.41 22.18
N HIS A 94 28.33 -31.10 23.09
CA HIS A 94 29.76 -31.41 22.95
C HIS A 94 30.27 -32.49 23.91
N GLU A 95 29.41 -33.07 24.74
CA GLU A 95 29.71 -34.27 25.54
C GLU A 95 28.93 -35.46 24.95
N ASN A 96 29.47 -36.01 23.86
CA ASN A 96 29.30 -37.39 23.43
C ASN A 96 30.70 -37.95 23.18
#